data_AF-A0A6C0DJS2-F1
#
_entry.id   AF-A0A6C0DJS2-F1
#
_cell.length_a   1.000
_cell.length_b   1.000
_cell.length_c   1.000
_cell.angle_alpha   90.00
_cell.angle_beta   90.00
_cell.angle_gamma   90.00
#
_symmetry.space_group_name_H-M   'P 1'
#
loop_
_entity.id
_entity.type
_entity.pdbx_description
1 polymer ?
#
loop_
_entity_poly.entity_id
_entity_poly.type
_entity_poly.pdbx_seq_one_letter_code
_entity_poly.pdbx_strand_id
1 'polypeptide(L)' 'MRKLWTDGWNSFWHFTFGALTYKIPVILFIFLVYQLFANQGVYEKNVSVDILEYFIGLTSMMAAAHTLDYFQIKYSLKV' A
#
# COMPACT_ATOMS: atom_id res chain seq x y z
N MET A 1 6.41 -4.36 19.00
CA MET A 1 5.78 -3.84 17.78
C MET A 1 4.29 -4.00 17.92
N ARG A 2 3.52 -3.03 17.43
CA ARG A 2 2.07 -3.16 17.25
C ARG A 2 1.77 -4.28 16.24
N LYS A 3 0.59 -4.89 16.33
CA LYS A 3 0.15 -5.91 15.36
C LYS A 3 -0.46 -5.23 14.13
N LEU A 4 -0.42 -5.91 12.99
CA LEU A 4 -1.10 -5.43 11.78
C LEU A 4 -2.61 -5.24 12.03
N TRP A 5 -3.20 -4.22 11.42
CA TRP A 5 -4.64 -3.94 11.38
C TRP A 5 -5.30 -3.59 12.72
N THR A 6 -4.52 -3.29 13.75
CA THR A 6 -5.08 -2.97 15.07
C THR A 6 -5.58 -1.53 15.21
N ASP A 7 -5.12 -0.62 14.34
CA ASP A 7 -5.44 0.81 14.47
C ASP A 7 -6.68 1.21 13.67
N GLY A 8 -7.43 0.23 13.18
CA GLY A 8 -8.67 0.42 12.44
C GLY A 8 -8.48 1.37 11.25
N TRP A 9 -8.89 2.62 11.43
CA TRP A 9 -8.84 3.65 10.40
C TRP A 9 -7.43 4.05 9.99
N ASN A 10 -6.46 4.06 10.89
CA ASN A 10 -5.07 4.35 10.52
C ASN A 10 -4.53 3.27 9.57
N SER A 11 -4.69 2.00 9.93
CA SER A 11 -4.28 0.86 9.11
C SER A 11 -4.99 0.81 7.75
N PHE A 12 -6.28 1.18 7.72
CA PHE A 12 -7.02 1.29 6.47
C PHE A 12 -6.43 2.36 5.54
N TRP A 13 -6.08 3.53 6.06
CA TRP A 13 -5.52 4.60 5.24
C TRP A 13 -4.14 4.24 4.71
N HIS A 14 -3.28 3.60 5.52
CA HIS A 14 -1.98 3.10 5.06
C HIS A 14 -2.12 2.13 3.89
N PHE A 15 -3.00 1.13 4.02
CA PHE A 15 -3.32 0.20 2.94
C PHE A 15 -3.85 0.92 1.70
N THR A 16 -4.80 1.84 1.87
CA THR A 16 -5.44 2.55 0.77
C THR A 16 -4.44 3.42 0.00
N PHE A 17 -3.58 4.15 0.71
CA PHE A 17 -2.50 4.92 0.08
C PHE A 17 -1.50 4.02 -0.63
N GLY A 18 -1.18 2.86 -0.06
CA GLY A 18 -0.40 1.83 -0.72
C GLY A 18 -1.01 1.40 -2.06
N ALA A 19 -2.29 1.06 -2.07
CA ALA A 19 -3.00 0.65 -3.29
C ALA A 19 -3.05 1.79 -4.33
N LEU A 20 -3.35 3.02 -3.92
CA LEU A 20 -3.40 4.19 -4.82
C LEU A 20 -2.04 4.52 -5.46
N THR A 21 -0.94 4.17 -4.79
CA THR A 21 0.42 4.41 -5.29
C THR A 21 0.70 3.70 -6.60
N TYR A 22 0.04 2.57 -6.85
CA TYR A 22 0.12 1.87 -8.14
C TYR A 22 -0.21 2.79 -9.32
N LYS A 23 -1.15 3.73 -9.15
CA LYS A 23 -1.53 4.72 -10.17
C LYS A 23 -0.87 6.08 -9.97
N ILE A 24 -0.58 6.46 -8.72
CA ILE A 24 -0.03 7.77 -8.37
C ILE A 24 1.23 7.58 -7.51
N PRO A 25 2.40 7.33 -8.12
CA PRO A 25 3.63 7.00 -7.39
C PRO A 25 4.10 8.07 -6.39
N VAL A 26 3.73 9.33 -6.61
CA VAL A 26 4.03 10.46 -5.71
C VAL A 26 3.49 10.23 -4.29
N ILE A 27 2.43 9.44 -4.13
CA ILE A 27 1.88 9.10 -2.80
C ILE A 27 2.93 8.40 -1.93
N LEU A 28 3.80 7.56 -2.50
CA LEU A 28 4.89 6.92 -1.75
C LEU A 28 5.84 7.96 -1.16
N PHE A 29 6.24 8.94 -1.95
CA PHE A 29 7.15 9.98 -1.48
C PHE A 29 6.51 10.78 -0.33
N ILE A 30 5.25 11.19 -0.50
CA ILE A 30 4.49 11.91 0.54
C ILE A 30 4.36 11.05 1.80
N PHE A 31 4.06 9.75 1.65
CA PHE A 31 3.91 8.82 2.76
C PHE A 31 5.22 8.64 3.55
N LEU A 32 6.35 8.45 2.86
CA LEU A 32 7.65 8.32 3.50
C LEU A 32 8.06 9.62 4.22
N VAL A 33 7.83 10.77 3.59
CA VAL A 33 8.05 12.09 4.21
C VAL A 33 7.15 12.21 5.45
N TYR A 34 5.88 11.85 5.36
CA TYR A 34 4.98 11.87 6.51
C TYR A 34 5.50 10.99 7.66
N GLN A 35 5.97 9.78 7.39
CA GLN A 35 6.54 8.89 8.42
C GLN A 35 7.87 9.42 9.02
N LEU A 36 8.63 10.22 8.26
CA LEU A 36 9.86 10.85 8.76
C LEU A 36 9.59 12.08 9.64
N PHE A 37 8.58 12.88 9.30
CA PHE A 37 8.31 14.18 9.92
C PHE A 37 7.14 14.20 10.91
N ALA A 38 6.22 13.24 10.85
CA ALA A 38 5.27 13.05 11.93
C ALA A 38 6.08 12.90 13.22
N ASN A 39 5.75 13.69 14.26
CA ASN A 39 6.46 13.85 15.54
C ASN A 39 6.61 12.53 16.38
N GLN A 40 6.46 11.38 15.74
CA GLN A 40 6.56 9.99 16.19
C GLN A 40 7.59 9.24 15.30
N GLY A 41 8.80 9.80 15.14
CA GLY A 41 9.76 9.44 14.09
C GLY A 41 10.18 7.95 13.97
N VAL A 42 11.14 7.66 13.08
CA VAL A 42 11.63 6.30 12.66
C VAL A 42 11.88 5.29 13.79
N TYR A 43 12.07 5.76 15.03
CA TYR A 43 12.26 4.94 16.23
C TYR A 43 10.97 4.55 16.97
N GLU A 44 9.81 5.06 16.56
CA GLU A 44 8.54 4.63 17.13
C GLU A 44 8.18 3.22 16.62
N LYS A 45 7.76 2.34 17.55
CA LYS A 45 7.58 0.90 17.32
C LYS A 45 6.54 0.52 16.25
N ASN A 46 5.85 1.51 15.68
CA ASN A 46 4.71 1.35 14.79
C ASN A 46 5.04 1.71 13.33
N VAL A 47 6.11 2.47 13.07
CA VAL A 47 6.50 2.87 11.70
C VAL A 47 6.71 1.65 10.80
N SER A 48 7.35 0.59 11.33
CA SER A 48 7.49 -0.67 10.58
C SER A 48 6.14 -1.31 10.22
N VAL A 49 5.15 -1.21 11.10
CA VAL A 49 3.81 -1.77 10.90
C VAL A 49 3.06 -0.95 9.85
N ASP A 50 3.14 0.37 9.93
CA ASP A 50 2.53 1.29 8.97
C ASP A 50 3.11 1.11 7.56
N ILE A 51 4.44 0.95 7.45
CA ILE A 51 5.13 0.64 6.20
C ILE A 51 4.65 -0.70 5.65
N LEU A 52 4.52 -1.73 6.48
CA LEU A 52 4.02 -3.04 6.06
C LEU A 52 2.57 -2.97 5.56
N GLU A 53 1.68 -2.29 6.28
CA GLU A 53 0.27 -2.08 5.89
C GLU A 53 0.18 -1.37 4.54
N TYR A 54 1.02 -0.36 4.32
CA TYR A 54 1.16 0.33 3.04
C TYR A 54 1.63 -0.60 1.90
N PHE A 55 2.71 -1.37 2.09
CA PHE A 55 3.20 -2.27 1.05
C PHE A 55 2.25 -3.44 0.76
N ILE A 56 1.47 -3.90 1.74
CA ILE A 56 0.39 -4.86 1.52
C ILE A 56 -0.65 -4.27 0.55
N GLY A 57 -1.01 -2.99 0.70
CA GLY A 57 -1.90 -2.29 -0.23
C GLY A 57 -1.36 -2.21 -1.66
N LEU A 58 -0.10 -1.78 -1.81
CA LEU A 58 0.54 -1.66 -3.12
C LEU A 58 0.61 -3.02 -3.84
N THR A 59 1.11 -4.05 -3.14
CA THR A 59 1.23 -5.40 -3.72
C THR A 59 -0.13 -6.01 -4.05
N SER A 60 -1.16 -5.78 -3.22
CA SER A 60 -2.53 -6.22 -3.52
C SER A 60 -3.06 -5.60 -4.81
N MET A 61 -2.84 -4.29 -5.02
CA MET A 61 -3.27 -3.61 -6.23
C MET A 61 -2.49 -4.09 -7.47
N MET A 62 -1.17 -4.27 -7.34
CA MET A 62 -0.35 -4.83 -8.43
C MET A 62 -0.83 -6.24 -8.83
N ALA A 63 -1.09 -7.10 -7.84
CA ALA A 63 -1.60 -8.44 -8.08
C ALA A 63 -2.98 -8.42 -8.78
N ALA A 64 -3.88 -7.53 -8.35
CA ALA A 64 -5.18 -7.36 -8.97
C ALA A 64 -5.05 -6.90 -10.43
N ALA A 65 -4.20 -5.90 -10.70
CA ALA A 65 -3.96 -5.41 -12.06
C ALA A 65 -3.39 -6.51 -12.98
N HIS A 66 -2.35 -7.21 -12.53
CA HIS A 66 -1.77 -8.32 -13.29
C HIS A 66 -2.77 -9.45 -13.56
N THR A 67 -3.63 -9.74 -12.58
CA THR A 67 -4.68 -10.75 -12.74
C THR A 67 -5.68 -10.33 -13.82
N LEU A 68 -6.11 -9.07 -13.82
CA LEU A 68 -7.02 -8.53 -14.83
C LEU A 68 -6.40 -8.56 -16.24
N ASP A 69 -5.14 -8.14 -16.36
CA ASP A 69 -4.41 -8.14 -17.64
C ASP A 69 -4.29 -9.57 -18.21
N TYR A 70 -3.99 -10.55 -17.36
CA TYR A 70 -3.92 -11.96 -17.75
C TYR A 70 -5.27 -12.46 -18.32
N PHE A 71 -6.38 -12.11 -17.67
CA PHE A 71 -7.70 -12.49 -18.18
C PHE A 71 -8.02 -11.78 -19.50
N GLN A 72 -7.77 -10.47 -19.62
CA GLN A 72 -8.04 -9.73 -20.85
C GLN A 72 -7.29 -10.31 -22.06
N ILE A 73 -5.99 -10.61 -21.90
CA ILE A 73 -5.18 -11.24 -22.95
C ILE A 73 -5.77 -12.61 -23.34
N LYS A 74 -6.11 -13.44 -22.34
CA LYS A 74 -6.64 -14.79 -22.57
C LYS A 74 -7.98 -14.79 -23.32
N TYR A 75 -8.85 -13.82 -23.07
CA TYR A 75 -10.12 -13.71 -23.78
C TYR A 75 -9.97 -13.07 -25.16
N SER A 76 -9.04 -12.12 -25.35
CA SER A 76 -8.75 -11.53 -26.66
C SER A 76 -8.14 -12.51 -27.67
N LEU A 77 -7.41 -13.54 -27.22
CA LEU A 77 -6.82 -14.57 -28.07
C LEU A 77 -7.77 -15.71 -28.45
N LYS A 78 -9.00 -15.72 -27.90
CA LYS A 78 -10.03 -16.73 -28.17
C LYS A 78 -11.10 -16.29 -29.17
N VAL A 79 -11.00 -15.06 -29.70
CA VAL A 79 -11.85 -14.49 -30.75
C VAL A 79 -11.08 -14.52 -32.06
#